data_AF-A0A7C5DXY1-F1
#
_entry.id   AF-A0A7C5DXY1-F1
#
_cell.length_a   1.000
_cell.length_b   1.000
_cell.length_c   1.000
_cell.angle_alpha   90.00
_cell.angle_beta   90.00
_cell.angle_gamma   90.00
#
_symmetry.space_group_name_H-M   'P 1'
#
loop_
_entity.id
_entity.type
_entity.pdbx_description
1 polymer ?
#
loop_
_entity_poly.entity_id
_entity_poly.type
_entity_poly.pdbx_seq_one_letter_code
_entity_poly.pdbx_strand_id
1 'polypeptide(L)'
;MKEERKVVDNFDVERYLAVFLEEVEEHLQNLEEGLVSLEKDPQNEELIQALFRSFHTIKGSSGSMGFTRLSGLAHTLENVLDRVRNRELEITPSLVDLLLKGVDMIRAFKEGIAQTSQEPDLDFGEVEALLKQFLGDNASGQPVSQGKAKSSSSNEVAGEKKRVSEGKRYRVKVFLHKDCSMKGVRAYLVLNRLQELGAQILFAEPPIAELEKENFGESFIVEVLFPGEAEEIRSAVLGVAEVEKA
;
A
#
# COMPACT_ATOMS: atom_id res chain seq x y z
N MET A 1 -18.14 -23.31 30.12
CA MET A 1 -16.91 -22.62 29.68
C MET A 1 -17.09 -22.24 28.22
N LYS A 2 -17.60 -21.04 27.98
CA LYS A 2 -17.69 -20.40 26.66
C LYS A 2 -17.31 -18.95 26.90
N GLU A 3 -16.39 -18.45 26.08
CA GLU A 3 -16.08 -17.05 25.75
C GLU A 3 -14.57 -16.78 25.81
N GLU A 4 -13.92 -17.03 24.66
CA GLU A 4 -12.71 -16.34 24.23
C GLU A 4 -12.83 -16.20 22.71
N ARG A 5 -13.78 -15.35 22.27
CA ARG A 5 -13.75 -14.78 20.93
C ARG A 5 -13.07 -13.43 21.08
N LYS A 6 -11.82 -13.38 20.59
CA LYS A 6 -10.95 -12.22 20.44
C LYS A 6 -11.74 -10.92 20.25
N VAL A 7 -11.75 -10.09 21.29
CA VAL A 7 -11.74 -8.64 21.11
C VAL A 7 -10.32 -8.35 20.65
N VAL A 8 -10.11 -8.13 19.35
CA VAL A 8 -8.92 -7.38 18.92
C VAL A 8 -9.11 -6.02 19.58
N ASP A 9 -8.22 -5.65 20.50
CA ASP A 9 -8.45 -4.52 21.39
C ASP A 9 -8.62 -3.25 20.56
N ASN A 10 -9.71 -2.50 20.77
CA ASN A 10 -10.02 -1.28 20.01
C ASN A 10 -8.88 -0.26 20.13
N PHE A 11 -8.13 -0.35 21.23
CA PHE A 11 -6.94 0.42 21.53
C PHE A 11 -5.79 0.20 20.53
N ASP A 12 -5.60 -1.02 20.02
CA ASP A 12 -4.52 -1.31 19.06
C ASP A 12 -4.82 -0.70 17.70
N VAL A 13 -6.09 -0.73 17.26
CA VAL A 13 -6.52 -0.13 15.98
C VAL A 13 -6.37 1.39 16.00
N GLU A 14 -6.75 2.05 17.09
CA GLU A 14 -6.58 3.50 17.26
C GLU A 14 -5.10 3.91 17.27
N ARG A 15 -4.25 3.10 17.91
CA ARG A 15 -2.79 3.32 17.94
C ARG A 15 -2.16 3.12 16.56
N TYR A 16 -2.58 2.10 15.81
CA TYR A 16 -2.14 1.85 14.43
C TYR A 16 -2.57 2.97 13.50
N LEU A 17 -3.80 3.45 13.66
CA LEU A 17 -4.33 4.56 12.89
C LEU A 17 -3.54 5.85 13.12
N ALA A 18 -3.19 6.14 14.37
CA ALA A 18 -2.40 7.33 14.70
C ALA A 18 -1.03 7.33 14.00
N VAL A 19 -0.30 6.20 14.06
CA VAL A 19 1.00 6.04 13.38
C VAL A 19 0.84 6.19 11.86
N PHE A 20 -0.18 5.56 11.29
CA PHE A 20 -0.48 5.70 9.86
C PHE A 20 -0.73 7.17 9.47
N LEU A 21 -1.53 7.91 10.23
CA LEU A 21 -1.87 9.30 9.94
C LEU A 21 -0.67 10.25 10.06
N GLU A 22 0.22 9.98 11.02
CA GLU A 22 1.49 10.72 11.19
C GLU A 22 2.44 10.47 10.01
N GLU A 23 2.58 9.21 9.58
CA GLU A 23 3.42 8.85 8.44
C GLU A 23 2.91 9.46 7.13
N VAL A 24 1.60 9.40 6.89
CA VAL A 24 1.01 10.04 5.70
C VAL A 24 1.22 11.56 5.73
N GLU A 25 1.12 12.20 6.90
CA GLU A 25 1.39 13.63 7.05
C GLU A 25 2.84 14.00 6.72
N GLU A 26 3.82 13.23 7.22
CA GLU A 26 5.23 13.44 6.90
C GLU A 26 5.48 13.32 5.38
N HIS A 27 4.91 12.30 4.74
CA HIS A 27 5.06 12.13 3.31
C HIS A 27 4.35 13.21 2.50
N LEU A 28 3.19 13.71 2.94
CA LEU A 28 2.49 14.83 2.30
C LEU A 28 3.36 16.10 2.29
N GLN A 29 3.99 16.44 3.42
CA GLN A 29 4.88 17.60 3.52
C GLN A 29 6.07 17.45 2.55
N ASN A 30 6.71 16.28 2.54
CA ASN A 30 7.81 15.97 1.61
C ASN A 30 7.38 16.06 0.13
N LEU A 31 6.15 15.63 -0.19
CA LEU A 31 5.60 15.68 -1.54
C LEU A 31 5.35 17.12 -1.99
N GLU A 32 4.77 17.97 -1.15
CA GLU A 32 4.49 19.37 -1.48
C GLU A 32 5.76 20.17 -1.73
N GLU A 33 6.71 20.11 -0.79
CA GLU A 33 7.98 20.82 -0.92
C GLU A 33 8.80 20.30 -2.11
N GLY A 34 8.81 18.98 -2.30
CA GLY A 34 9.54 18.33 -3.38
C GLY A 34 8.95 18.63 -4.75
N LEU A 35 7.63 18.66 -4.91
CA LEU A 35 6.97 18.98 -6.20
C LEU A 35 7.19 20.44 -6.60
N VAL A 36 7.11 21.38 -5.66
CA VAL A 36 7.42 22.80 -5.91
C VAL A 36 8.89 22.99 -6.28
N SER A 37 9.79 22.21 -5.69
CA SER A 37 11.22 22.22 -6.04
C SER A 37 11.47 21.59 -7.41
N LEU A 38 10.77 20.49 -7.73
CA LEU A 38 10.87 19.79 -9.01
C LEU A 38 10.39 20.65 -10.18
N GLU A 39 9.42 21.54 -9.97
CA GLU A 39 9.01 22.51 -11.00
C GLU A 39 10.15 23.43 -11.45
N LYS A 40 11.05 23.79 -10.52
CA LYS A 40 12.22 24.66 -10.77
C LYS A 40 13.40 23.91 -11.34
N ASP A 41 13.55 22.64 -10.97
CA ASP A 41 14.62 21.75 -11.43
C ASP A 41 14.06 20.39 -11.91
N PRO A 42 13.44 20.35 -13.12
CA PRO A 42 12.71 19.19 -13.61
C PRO A 42 13.54 17.93 -13.87
N GLN A 43 14.87 18.06 -13.91
CA GLN A 43 15.81 16.97 -14.18
C GLN A 43 16.49 16.44 -12.91
N ASN A 44 16.07 16.91 -11.73
CA ASN A 44 16.64 16.50 -10.46
C ASN A 44 16.26 15.06 -10.10
N GLU A 45 17.11 14.11 -10.46
CA GLU A 45 16.87 12.68 -10.25
C GLU A 45 16.71 12.32 -8.76
N GLU A 46 17.42 13.01 -7.85
CA GLU A 46 17.30 12.77 -6.42
C GLU A 46 15.92 13.18 -5.88
N LEU A 47 15.39 14.33 -6.32
CA LEU A 47 14.03 14.78 -5.98
C LEU A 47 12.98 13.85 -6.55
N ILE A 48 13.10 13.45 -7.82
CA ILE A 48 12.17 12.49 -8.46
C ILE A 48 12.14 11.18 -7.66
N GLN A 49 13.30 10.67 -7.25
CA GLN A 49 13.38 9.43 -6.50
C GLN A 49 12.80 9.57 -5.08
N ALA A 50 13.01 10.72 -4.42
CA ALA A 50 12.42 11.00 -3.11
C ALA A 50 10.89 11.04 -3.17
N LEU A 51 10.33 11.75 -4.15
CA LEU A 51 8.89 11.85 -4.37
C LEU A 51 8.26 10.48 -4.69
N PHE A 52 8.92 9.69 -5.54
CA PHE A 52 8.51 8.31 -5.84
C PHE A 52 8.43 7.45 -4.57
N ARG A 53 9.44 7.53 -3.67
CA ARG A 53 9.43 6.79 -2.40
C ARG A 53 8.29 7.23 -1.48
N SER A 54 7.97 8.51 -1.43
CA SER A 54 6.84 9.01 -0.63
C SER A 54 5.51 8.43 -1.11
N PHE A 55 5.22 8.47 -2.43
CA PHE A 55 4.00 7.84 -2.95
C PHE A 55 3.99 6.31 -2.75
N HIS A 56 5.13 5.64 -2.95
CA HIS A 56 5.24 4.20 -2.73
C HIS A 56 4.94 3.81 -1.27
N THR A 57 5.42 4.61 -0.32
CA THR A 57 5.19 4.39 1.10
C THR A 57 3.71 4.64 1.44
N ILE A 58 3.14 5.76 1.00
CA ILE A 58 1.70 6.04 1.19
C ILE A 58 0.84 4.91 0.60
N LYS A 59 1.16 4.41 -0.60
CA LYS A 59 0.47 3.27 -1.21
C LYS A 59 0.54 2.02 -0.32
N GLY A 60 1.73 1.68 0.17
CA GLY A 60 1.99 0.50 1.01
C GLY A 60 1.27 0.57 2.36
N SER A 61 1.39 1.69 3.05
CA SER A 61 0.80 1.93 4.36
C SER A 61 -0.72 2.04 4.30
N SER A 62 -1.26 2.71 3.28
CA SER A 62 -2.71 2.78 3.05
C SER A 62 -3.29 1.41 2.70
N GLY A 63 -2.56 0.64 1.88
CA GLY A 63 -2.90 -0.76 1.59
C GLY A 63 -3.02 -1.57 2.87
N SER A 64 -1.97 -1.56 3.70
CA SER A 64 -1.85 -2.31 4.97
C SER A 64 -2.94 -1.98 5.99
N MET A 65 -3.52 -0.78 5.92
CA MET A 65 -4.64 -0.32 6.75
C MET A 65 -6.02 -0.66 6.15
N GLY A 66 -6.07 -1.20 4.93
CA GLY A 66 -7.30 -1.49 4.20
C GLY A 66 -7.91 -0.29 3.47
N PHE A 67 -7.20 0.84 3.37
CA PHE A 67 -7.63 2.05 2.66
C PHE A 67 -7.33 1.93 1.17
N THR A 68 -8.16 1.12 0.49
CA THR A 68 -7.96 0.69 -0.89
C THR A 68 -8.04 1.83 -1.91
N ARG A 69 -8.92 2.81 -1.70
CA ARG A 69 -9.08 3.94 -2.64
C ARG A 69 -7.87 4.86 -2.56
N LEU A 70 -7.43 5.17 -1.34
CA LEU A 70 -6.23 5.96 -1.09
C LEU A 70 -4.98 5.25 -1.64
N SER A 71 -4.84 3.95 -1.41
CA SER A 71 -3.76 3.14 -1.98
C SER A 71 -3.78 3.18 -3.52
N GLY A 72 -4.95 3.08 -4.15
CA GLY A 72 -5.12 3.17 -5.61
C GLY A 72 -4.73 4.53 -6.19
N LEU A 73 -5.09 5.63 -5.53
CA LEU A 73 -4.67 6.97 -5.91
C LEU A 73 -3.14 7.13 -5.81
N ALA A 74 -2.55 6.73 -4.68
CA ALA A 74 -1.11 6.80 -4.46
C ALA A 74 -0.33 5.97 -5.49
N HIS A 75 -0.85 4.79 -5.85
CA HIS A 75 -0.28 3.96 -6.91
C HIS A 75 -0.33 4.64 -8.29
N THR A 76 -1.43 5.32 -8.63
CA THR A 76 -1.53 6.05 -9.90
C THR A 76 -0.51 7.19 -9.97
N LEU A 77 -0.33 7.92 -8.89
CA LEU A 77 0.69 8.98 -8.77
C LEU A 77 2.12 8.43 -8.83
N GLU A 78 2.38 7.32 -8.14
CA GLU A 78 3.66 6.60 -8.19
C GLU A 78 4.02 6.19 -9.63
N ASN A 79 3.07 5.65 -10.39
CA ASN A 79 3.29 5.23 -11.77
C ASN A 79 3.65 6.39 -12.69
N VAL A 80 3.08 7.57 -12.46
CA VAL A 80 3.43 8.78 -13.22
C VAL A 80 4.89 9.16 -12.95
N LEU A 81 5.32 9.17 -11.69
CA LEU A 81 6.73 9.42 -11.37
C LEU A 81 7.68 8.31 -11.83
N ASP A 82 7.21 7.06 -11.94
CA ASP A 82 8.01 5.98 -12.51
C ASP A 82 8.34 6.25 -13.99
N ARG A 83 7.35 6.69 -14.79
CA ARG A 83 7.57 7.11 -16.18
C ARG A 83 8.58 8.26 -16.26
N VAL A 84 8.47 9.23 -15.36
CA VAL A 84 9.42 10.36 -15.29
C VAL A 84 10.83 9.86 -14.99
N ARG A 85 10.98 9.00 -13.97
CA ARG A 85 12.26 8.40 -13.59
C ARG A 85 12.90 7.61 -14.72
N ASN A 86 12.09 6.90 -15.50
CA ASN A 86 12.53 6.12 -16.66
C ASN A 86 12.76 7.00 -17.91
N ARG A 87 12.61 8.33 -17.80
CA ARG A 87 12.74 9.31 -18.89
C ARG A 87 11.74 9.08 -20.03
N GLU A 88 10.62 8.47 -19.72
CA GLU A 88 9.50 8.21 -20.64
C GLU A 88 8.46 9.33 -20.62
N LEU A 89 8.51 10.18 -19.59
CA LEU A 89 7.65 11.35 -19.42
C LEU A 89 8.47 12.54 -18.92
N GLU A 90 8.33 13.70 -19.55
CA GLU A 90 8.98 14.93 -19.11
C GLU A 90 8.14 15.64 -18.04
N ILE A 91 8.81 16.22 -17.04
CA ILE A 91 8.17 17.09 -16.05
C ILE A 91 7.83 18.43 -16.71
N THR A 92 6.53 18.75 -16.73
CA THR A 92 6.00 20.04 -17.18
C THR A 92 5.23 20.72 -16.02
N PRO A 93 5.02 22.04 -16.05
CA PRO A 93 4.21 22.73 -15.04
C PRO A 93 2.81 22.12 -14.90
N SER A 94 2.17 21.75 -16.02
CA SER A 94 0.86 21.09 -16.01
C SER A 94 0.86 19.72 -15.32
N LEU A 95 1.97 18.99 -15.42
CA LEU A 95 2.12 17.70 -14.74
C LEU A 95 2.34 17.91 -13.24
N VAL A 96 3.16 18.89 -12.85
CA VAL A 96 3.36 19.26 -11.45
C VAL A 96 2.04 19.69 -10.80
N ASP A 97 1.26 20.57 -11.47
CA ASP A 97 -0.07 20.98 -11.01
C ASP A 97 -1.00 19.78 -10.78
N LEU A 98 -0.95 18.79 -11.67
CA LEU A 98 -1.78 17.60 -11.56
C LEU A 98 -1.31 16.67 -10.43
N LEU A 99 0.00 16.54 -10.23
CA LEU A 99 0.57 15.81 -9.09
C LEU A 99 0.19 16.48 -7.76
N LEU A 100 0.25 17.82 -7.68
CA LEU A 100 -0.19 18.59 -6.51
C LEU A 100 -1.69 18.39 -6.22
N LYS A 101 -2.55 18.37 -7.25
CA LYS A 101 -3.97 17.99 -7.07
C LYS A 101 -4.13 16.57 -6.52
N GLY A 102 -3.28 15.64 -6.95
CA GLY A 102 -3.25 14.29 -6.38
C GLY A 102 -2.86 14.28 -4.91
N VAL A 103 -1.89 15.10 -4.52
CA VAL A 103 -1.46 15.31 -3.13
C VAL A 103 -2.60 15.93 -2.29
N ASP A 104 -3.32 16.92 -2.82
CA ASP A 104 -4.51 17.50 -2.16
C ASP A 104 -5.58 16.44 -1.91
N MET A 105 -5.79 15.51 -2.86
CA MET A 105 -6.74 14.41 -2.67
C MET A 105 -6.28 13.42 -1.60
N ILE A 106 -4.98 13.08 -1.54
CA ILE A 106 -4.42 12.25 -0.45
C ILE A 106 -4.64 12.94 0.91
N ARG A 107 -4.43 14.24 1.00
CA ARG A 107 -4.69 15.03 2.21
C ARG A 107 -6.16 14.96 2.62
N ALA A 108 -7.09 15.12 1.67
CA ALA A 108 -8.52 15.00 1.94
C ALA A 108 -8.90 13.59 2.46
N PHE A 109 -8.32 12.53 1.89
CA PHE A 109 -8.48 11.16 2.41
C PHE A 109 -7.98 11.07 3.86
N LYS A 110 -6.76 11.53 4.12
CA LYS A 110 -6.15 11.53 5.46
C LYS A 110 -7.00 12.27 6.49
N GLU A 111 -7.53 13.45 6.14
CA GLU A 111 -8.43 14.22 7.01
C GLU A 111 -9.74 13.49 7.30
N GLY A 112 -10.37 12.89 6.29
CA GLY A 112 -11.60 12.11 6.47
C GLY A 112 -11.38 10.85 7.32
N ILE A 113 -10.26 10.16 7.12
CA ILE A 113 -9.83 9.01 7.93
C ILE A 113 -9.58 9.45 9.38
N ALA A 114 -8.89 10.58 9.60
CA ALA A 114 -8.64 11.09 10.94
C ALA A 114 -9.93 11.42 11.71
N GLN A 115 -10.97 11.88 11.02
CA GLN A 115 -12.26 12.24 11.63
C GLN A 115 -13.15 11.03 11.90
N THR A 116 -13.13 10.02 11.03
CA THR A 116 -14.12 8.93 11.03
C THR A 116 -13.54 7.55 11.32
N SER A 117 -12.22 7.42 11.36
CA SER A 117 -11.49 6.15 11.37
C SER A 117 -11.83 5.22 10.19
N GLN A 118 -12.45 5.74 9.13
CA GLN A 118 -12.88 5.02 7.95
C GLN A 118 -12.44 5.76 6.69
N GLU A 119 -12.30 5.01 5.59
CA GLU A 119 -11.98 5.61 4.29
C GLU A 119 -13.18 6.43 3.77
N PRO A 120 -13.03 7.75 3.56
CA PRO A 120 -14.12 8.57 3.04
C PRO A 120 -14.42 8.25 1.58
N ASP A 121 -15.69 8.40 1.18
CA ASP A 121 -16.10 8.26 -0.22
C ASP A 121 -15.82 9.56 -1.00
N LEU A 122 -14.53 9.83 -1.24
CA LEU A 122 -14.07 10.97 -2.04
C LEU A 122 -13.96 10.58 -3.50
N ASP A 123 -14.61 11.32 -4.38
CA ASP A 123 -14.44 11.16 -5.83
C ASP A 123 -13.15 11.85 -6.30
N PHE A 124 -12.25 11.06 -6.89
CA PHE A 124 -11.03 11.53 -7.53
C PHE A 124 -10.93 11.04 -8.98
N GLY A 125 -12.04 10.57 -9.57
CA GLY A 125 -12.05 9.95 -10.91
C GLY A 125 -11.56 10.88 -12.02
N GLU A 126 -11.85 12.19 -11.92
CA GLU A 126 -11.34 13.18 -12.88
C GLU A 126 -9.81 13.31 -12.81
N VAL A 127 -9.25 13.43 -11.60
CA VAL A 127 -7.80 13.50 -11.37
C VAL A 127 -7.13 12.22 -11.84
N GLU A 128 -7.71 11.06 -11.50
CA GLU A 128 -7.21 9.76 -11.92
C GLU A 128 -7.20 9.61 -13.45
N ALA A 129 -8.27 10.06 -14.12
CA ALA A 129 -8.36 10.02 -15.58
C ALA A 129 -7.31 10.91 -16.24
N LEU A 130 -7.08 12.12 -15.72
CA LEU A 130 -6.04 13.01 -16.21
C LEU A 130 -4.65 12.41 -16.01
N LEU A 131 -4.36 11.81 -14.84
CA LEU A 131 -3.09 11.15 -14.57
C LEU A 131 -2.86 9.97 -15.54
N LYS A 132 -3.90 9.18 -15.81
CA LYS A 132 -3.84 8.05 -16.75
C LYS A 132 -3.56 8.49 -18.18
N GLN A 133 -3.97 9.69 -18.61
CA GLN A 133 -3.59 10.22 -19.92
C GLN A 133 -2.07 10.40 -20.07
N PHE A 134 -1.38 10.80 -19.00
CA PHE A 134 0.09 10.91 -18.98
C PHE A 134 0.80 9.56 -19.00
N LEU A 135 0.15 8.49 -18.54
CA LEU A 135 0.69 7.13 -18.58
C LEU A 135 0.60 6.49 -19.98
N GLY A 136 -0.12 7.14 -20.90
CA GLY A 136 -0.34 6.71 -22.27
C GLY A 136 -1.38 5.60 -22.36
N ASP A 137 -2.56 5.92 -22.89
CA ASP A 137 -3.43 4.93 -23.50
C ASP A 137 -2.73 4.33 -24.72
N ASN A 138 -2.06 3.19 -24.53
CA ASN A 138 -1.97 2.17 -25.56
C ASN A 138 -3.33 1.45 -25.67
N ALA A 139 -4.39 2.22 -25.93
CA ALA A 139 -5.74 1.72 -26.15
C ALA A 139 -6.44 2.55 -27.23
N SER A 140 -5.98 2.46 -28.49
CA SER A 140 -6.88 2.51 -29.65
C SER A 140 -6.21 2.08 -30.97
N GLY A 141 -6.73 1.00 -31.57
CA GLY A 141 -6.65 0.65 -33.01
C GLY A 141 -6.04 -0.75 -33.27
N GLN A 142 -6.78 -1.83 -33.56
CA GLN A 142 -8.06 -1.95 -34.25
C GLN A 142 -8.79 -3.31 -33.97
N PRO A 143 -10.06 -3.46 -34.41
CA PRO A 143 -11.05 -4.43 -33.92
C PRO A 143 -11.18 -5.74 -34.73
N VAL A 144 -12.16 -6.55 -34.27
CA VAL A 144 -12.87 -7.72 -34.85
C VAL A 144 -12.18 -9.08 -34.98
N SER A 145 -12.55 -10.00 -34.09
CA SER A 145 -13.45 -11.10 -34.49
C SER A 145 -14.23 -11.66 -33.31
N GLN A 146 -15.56 -11.56 -33.41
CA GLN A 146 -16.52 -12.26 -32.58
C GLN A 146 -16.43 -13.78 -32.76
N GLY A 147 -16.56 -14.49 -31.65
CA GLY A 147 -16.86 -15.93 -31.58
C GLY A 147 -17.57 -16.28 -30.28
N LYS A 148 -18.89 -16.08 -30.26
CA LYS A 148 -19.92 -16.63 -29.34
C LYS A 148 -19.61 -18.09 -28.91
N ALA A 149 -20.07 -18.66 -27.78
CA ALA A 149 -21.10 -18.28 -26.82
C ALA A 149 -21.07 -19.21 -25.58
N LYS A 150 -21.58 -18.65 -24.46
CA LYS A 150 -22.47 -19.21 -23.42
C LYS A 150 -22.26 -20.65 -22.90
N SER A 151 -22.11 -20.74 -21.58
CA SER A 151 -23.16 -21.38 -20.76
C SER A 151 -23.22 -20.75 -19.36
N SER A 152 -24.38 -20.22 -19.05
CA SER A 152 -24.86 -19.79 -17.75
C SER A 152 -25.02 -20.95 -16.77
N SER A 153 -24.74 -20.72 -15.49
CA SER A 153 -25.57 -21.22 -14.41
C SER A 153 -25.31 -20.40 -13.15
N SER A 154 -26.33 -19.65 -12.75
CA SER A 154 -26.50 -19.09 -11.42
C SER A 154 -26.48 -20.20 -10.37
N ASN A 155 -25.82 -19.97 -9.24
CA ASN A 155 -26.42 -20.32 -7.95
C ASN A 155 -25.81 -19.49 -6.82
N GLU A 156 -26.70 -18.96 -6.00
CA GLU A 156 -26.46 -18.17 -4.81
C GLU A 156 -26.05 -19.03 -3.61
N VAL A 157 -25.19 -18.44 -2.77
CA VAL A 157 -25.04 -18.61 -1.31
C VAL A 157 -24.61 -19.99 -0.79
N ALA A 158 -23.37 -20.05 -0.29
CA ALA A 158 -23.03 -20.55 1.04
C ALA A 158 -21.53 -20.34 1.30
N GLY A 159 -21.21 -19.78 2.47
CA GLY A 159 -19.83 -19.57 2.88
C GLY A 159 -19.06 -20.89 3.01
N GLU A 160 -17.90 -20.95 2.37
CA GLU A 160 -16.89 -21.95 2.68
C GLU A 160 -15.51 -21.31 2.64
N LYS A 161 -14.79 -21.47 3.76
CA LYS A 161 -13.38 -21.17 3.94
C LYS A 161 -12.60 -21.88 2.82
N LYS A 162 -12.12 -21.12 1.84
CA LYS A 162 -11.21 -21.65 0.81
C LYS A 162 -9.88 -21.99 1.49
N ARG A 163 -9.70 -23.27 1.82
CA ARG A 163 -8.39 -23.85 2.17
C ARG A 163 -7.49 -23.64 0.95
N VAL A 164 -6.57 -22.68 1.04
CA VAL A 164 -5.49 -22.53 0.07
C VAL A 164 -4.48 -23.64 0.39
N SER A 165 -4.49 -24.73 -0.38
CA SER A 165 -3.54 -25.84 -0.24
C SER A 165 -2.48 -25.88 -1.34
N GLU A 166 -2.45 -24.89 -2.24
CA GLU A 166 -1.46 -24.77 -3.31
C GLU A 166 -0.69 -23.46 -3.13
N GLY A 167 0.49 -23.56 -2.53
CA GLY A 167 1.44 -22.47 -2.40
C GLY A 167 2.80 -22.98 -1.93
N LYS A 168 3.85 -22.23 -2.23
CA LYS A 168 5.19 -22.48 -1.68
C LYS A 168 5.22 -21.96 -0.24
N ARG A 169 5.95 -22.64 0.62
CA ARG A 169 6.17 -22.21 2.01
C ARG A 169 7.38 -21.29 2.05
N TYR A 170 7.20 -20.10 2.59
CA TYR A 170 8.27 -19.13 2.78
C TYR A 170 8.46 -18.83 4.26
N ARG A 171 9.71 -18.66 4.67
CA ARG A 171 10.09 -18.16 5.98
C ARG A 171 10.75 -16.81 5.79
N VAL A 172 10.07 -15.75 6.22
CA VAL A 172 10.51 -14.36 6.06
C VAL A 172 11.04 -13.89 7.39
N LYS A 173 12.28 -13.36 7.42
CA LYS A 173 12.84 -12.76 8.63
C LYS A 173 12.89 -11.26 8.45
N VAL A 174 12.05 -10.56 9.18
CA VAL A 174 11.87 -9.11 9.07
C VAL A 174 12.72 -8.43 10.11
N PHE A 175 13.49 -7.42 9.68
CA PHE A 175 14.30 -6.57 10.54
C PHE A 175 13.72 -5.15 10.51
N LEU A 176 13.38 -4.64 11.68
CA LEU A 176 13.00 -3.25 11.87
C LEU A 176 14.25 -2.42 12.16
N HIS A 177 14.22 -1.16 11.72
CA HIS A 177 15.25 -0.20 12.07
C HIS A 177 15.37 -0.09 13.60
N LYS A 178 16.59 0.10 14.12
CA LYS A 178 16.86 0.19 15.58
C LYS A 178 16.06 1.29 16.28
N ASP A 179 15.83 2.38 15.55
CA ASP A 179 15.11 3.58 16.04
C ASP A 179 13.60 3.48 15.78
N CYS A 180 13.10 2.32 15.31
CA CYS A 180 11.69 2.10 15.04
C CYS A 180 10.85 2.27 16.30
N SER A 181 9.99 3.28 16.28
CA SER A 181 8.98 3.46 17.31
C SER A 181 7.83 2.48 17.09
N MET A 182 7.19 2.02 18.16
CA MET A 182 5.93 1.29 18.07
C MET A 182 6.05 -0.03 17.29
N LYS A 183 7.00 -0.88 17.67
CA LYS A 183 7.42 -2.04 16.87
C LYS A 183 6.30 -3.05 16.61
N GLY A 184 5.38 -3.21 17.56
CA GLY A 184 4.22 -4.07 17.40
C GLY A 184 3.29 -3.62 16.26
N VAL A 185 3.19 -2.30 16.05
CA VAL A 185 2.49 -1.71 14.91
C VAL A 185 3.14 -2.12 13.61
N ARG A 186 4.46 -1.99 13.50
CA ARG A 186 5.19 -2.38 12.29
C ARG A 186 5.06 -3.88 12.01
N ALA A 187 5.13 -4.72 13.05
CA ALA A 187 4.89 -6.14 12.90
C ALA A 187 3.48 -6.43 12.37
N TYR A 188 2.45 -5.74 12.88
CA TYR A 188 1.08 -5.87 12.41
C TYR A 188 0.92 -5.44 10.93
N LEU A 189 1.46 -4.29 10.54
CA LEU A 189 1.41 -3.81 9.15
C LEU A 189 2.06 -4.80 8.18
N VAL A 190 3.20 -5.40 8.56
CA VAL A 190 3.84 -6.46 7.78
C VAL A 190 2.93 -7.68 7.61
N LEU A 191 2.25 -8.12 8.68
CA LEU A 191 1.34 -9.26 8.62
C LEU A 191 0.15 -8.97 7.70
N ASN A 192 -0.46 -7.79 7.81
CA ASN A 192 -1.55 -7.37 6.92
C ASN A 192 -1.09 -7.33 5.46
N ARG A 193 0.09 -6.78 5.20
CA ARG A 193 0.64 -6.66 3.85
C ARG A 193 0.86 -8.01 3.18
N LEU A 194 1.31 -9.00 3.94
CA LEU A 194 1.41 -10.39 3.48
C LEU A 194 0.02 -10.98 3.18
N GLN A 195 -0.98 -10.72 4.02
CA GLN A 195 -2.35 -11.22 3.81
C GLN A 195 -3.03 -10.58 2.60
N GLU A 196 -2.84 -9.28 2.36
CA GLU A 196 -3.32 -8.57 1.15
C GLU A 196 -2.71 -9.11 -0.14
N LEU A 197 -1.43 -9.47 -0.10
CA LEU A 197 -0.76 -10.15 -1.20
C LEU A 197 -1.38 -11.54 -1.48
N GLY A 198 -2.19 -12.06 -0.56
CA GLY A 198 -2.79 -13.39 -0.63
C GLY A 198 -1.94 -14.47 0.03
N ALA A 199 -0.92 -14.10 0.80
CA ALA A 199 -0.14 -15.03 1.60
C ALA A 199 -0.91 -15.44 2.86
N GLN A 200 -1.03 -16.75 3.09
CA GLN A 200 -1.63 -17.28 4.30
C GLN A 200 -0.57 -17.37 5.40
N ILE A 201 -0.74 -16.62 6.48
CA ILE A 201 0.13 -16.73 7.66
C ILE A 201 -0.06 -18.10 8.32
N LEU A 202 1.03 -18.86 8.47
CA LEU A 202 1.06 -20.16 9.14
C LEU A 202 1.38 -20.00 10.63
N PHE A 203 2.44 -19.25 10.94
CA PHE A 203 2.79 -18.82 12.31
C PHE A 203 3.81 -17.68 12.26
N ALA A 204 4.01 -17.03 13.42
CA ALA A 204 5.06 -16.04 13.64
C ALA A 204 5.90 -16.39 14.87
N GLU A 205 7.17 -16.00 14.85
CA GLU A 205 8.12 -16.16 15.96
C GLU A 205 8.76 -14.79 16.31
N PRO A 206 8.52 -14.26 17.52
CA PRO A 206 7.62 -14.80 18.56
C PRO A 206 6.13 -14.76 18.13
N PRO A 207 5.21 -15.41 18.87
CA PRO A 207 3.79 -15.45 18.53
C PRO A 207 3.20 -14.05 18.35
N ILE A 208 2.15 -13.92 17.52
CA ILE A 208 1.54 -12.62 17.19
C ILE A 208 1.18 -11.80 18.44
N ALA A 209 0.69 -12.44 19.51
CA ALA A 209 0.37 -11.78 20.78
C ALA A 209 1.59 -11.16 21.48
N GLU A 210 2.81 -11.66 21.23
CA GLU A 210 4.06 -11.08 21.72
C GLU A 210 4.60 -10.02 20.77
N LEU A 211 4.31 -10.12 19.46
CA LEU A 211 4.58 -9.05 18.51
C LEU A 211 3.75 -7.79 18.84
N GLU A 212 2.46 -7.95 19.12
CA GLU A 212 1.55 -6.88 19.55
C GLU A 212 2.07 -6.17 20.82
N LYS A 213 2.68 -6.91 21.75
CA LYS A 213 3.30 -6.39 22.98
C LYS A 213 4.74 -5.89 22.81
N GLU A 214 5.26 -5.85 21.59
CA GLU A 214 6.62 -5.41 21.27
C GLU A 214 7.76 -6.29 21.86
N ASN A 215 7.46 -7.54 22.23
CA ASN A 215 8.39 -8.46 22.87
C ASN A 215 9.27 -9.25 21.87
N PHE A 216 9.95 -8.57 20.94
CA PHE A 216 10.74 -9.23 19.88
C PHE A 216 12.04 -8.53 19.47
N GLY A 217 12.45 -7.46 20.15
CA GLY A 217 13.70 -6.76 19.85
C GLY A 217 13.64 -5.98 18.54
N GLU A 218 14.44 -6.36 17.55
CA GLU A 218 14.54 -5.68 16.23
C GLU A 218 14.15 -6.60 15.06
N SER A 219 13.82 -7.86 15.32
CA SER A 219 13.47 -8.78 14.24
C SER A 219 12.47 -9.84 14.67
N PHE A 220 11.62 -10.24 13.75
CA PHE A 220 10.69 -11.35 13.93
C PHE A 220 10.63 -12.21 12.66
N ILE A 221 10.13 -13.43 12.80
CA ILE A 221 9.99 -14.38 11.69
C ILE A 221 8.51 -14.62 11.43
N VAL A 222 8.13 -14.66 10.16
CA VAL A 222 6.79 -15.05 9.73
C VAL A 222 6.92 -16.19 8.73
N GLU A 223 6.21 -17.28 8.98
CA GLU A 223 6.03 -18.34 7.98
C GLU A 223 4.71 -18.17 7.26
N VAL A 224 4.75 -18.18 5.93
CA VAL A 224 3.58 -18.01 5.07
C VAL A 224 3.50 -19.10 4.01
N LEU A 225 2.28 -19.39 3.57
CA LEU A 225 1.99 -20.13 2.36
C LEU A 225 1.57 -19.13 1.28
N PHE A 226 2.28 -19.09 0.15
CA PHE A 226 2.02 -18.13 -0.92
C PHE A 226 2.24 -18.78 -2.30
N PRO A 227 1.31 -18.61 -3.27
CA PRO A 227 1.45 -19.22 -4.60
C PRO A 227 2.48 -18.54 -5.51
N GLY A 228 2.82 -17.28 -5.27
CA GLY A 228 3.79 -16.53 -6.08
C GLY A 228 5.25 -16.75 -5.67
N GLU A 229 6.12 -15.83 -6.10
CA GLU A 229 7.57 -15.90 -5.89
C GLU A 229 8.04 -15.10 -4.65
N ALA A 230 9.24 -15.46 -4.13
CA ALA A 230 9.82 -14.84 -2.94
C ALA A 230 10.02 -13.33 -3.05
N GLU A 231 10.32 -12.81 -4.25
CA GLU A 231 10.53 -11.38 -4.47
C GLU A 231 9.25 -10.56 -4.30
N GLU A 232 8.07 -11.12 -4.58
CA GLU A 232 6.80 -10.43 -4.35
C GLU A 232 6.56 -10.23 -2.84
N ILE A 233 6.84 -11.27 -2.05
CA ILE A 233 6.83 -11.20 -0.58
C ILE A 233 7.84 -10.17 -0.10
N ARG A 234 9.08 -10.23 -0.58
CA ARG A 234 10.15 -9.33 -0.18
C ARG A 234 9.80 -7.88 -0.50
N SER A 235 9.31 -7.60 -1.70
CA SER A 235 8.87 -6.27 -2.11
C SER A 235 7.69 -5.78 -1.27
N ALA A 236 6.75 -6.65 -0.93
CA ALA A 236 5.60 -6.29 -0.10
C ALA A 236 6.04 -5.92 1.32
N VAL A 237 6.94 -6.70 1.93
CA VAL A 237 7.44 -6.48 3.29
C VAL A 237 8.36 -5.25 3.37
N LEU A 238 9.25 -5.05 2.38
CA LEU A 238 10.11 -3.85 2.30
C LEU A 238 9.34 -2.57 1.98
N GLY A 239 8.09 -2.69 1.50
CA GLY A 239 7.19 -1.55 1.32
C GLY A 239 6.59 -1.02 2.62
N VAL A 240 6.78 -1.71 3.74
CA VAL A 240 6.38 -1.22 5.07
C VAL A 240 7.52 -0.36 5.63
N ALA A 241 7.21 0.88 6.01
CA ALA A 241 8.21 1.81 6.54
C ALA A 241 8.89 1.25 7.80
N GLU A 242 10.14 1.68 8.00
CA GLU A 242 11.05 1.24 9.06
C GLU A 242 11.40 -0.27 9.02
N VAL A 243 10.97 -1.02 8.01
CA VAL A 243 11.55 -2.33 7.69
C VAL A 243 12.85 -2.12 6.93
N GLU A 244 13.96 -2.49 7.56
CA GLU A 244 15.30 -2.36 6.98
C GLU A 244 15.64 -3.52 6.04
N LYS A 245 15.20 -4.73 6.39
CA LYS A 245 15.56 -5.96 5.67
C LYS A 245 14.51 -7.05 5.85
N ALA A 246 14.31 -7.87 4.81
CA ALA A 246 13.43 -9.04 4.79
C ALA A 246 14.07 -10.20 4.00
#